data_AF-A0A7V2JY60-F1
#
_entry.id   AF-A0A7V2JY60-F1
#
_cell.length_a   1.000
_cell.length_b   1.000
_cell.length_c   1.000
_cell.angle_alpha   90.00
_cell.angle_beta   90.00
_cell.angle_gamma   90.00
#
_symmetry.space_group_name_H-M   'P 1'
#
loop_
_entity.id
_entity.type
_entity.pdbx_description
1 polymer ?
#
loop_
_entity_poly.entity_id
_entity_poly.type
_entity_poly.pdbx_seq_one_letter_code
_entity_poly.pdbx_strand_id
1 'polypeptide(L)'
;MQRILVTGAAGQIGSELTAALRERYGAQNVVAADIRENRSAKLMKGGPFERVDVTEKEQIEDVVSKYRVDTIFHMAAILSAVGEEKP
;
A
#
# COMPACT_ATOMS: atom_id res chain seq x y z
N MET A 1 -13.51 6.30 12.65
CA MET A 1 -12.34 5.38 12.65
C MET A 1 -11.71 5.52 11.27
N GLN A 2 -10.44 5.92 11.16
CA GLN A 2 -9.81 6.18 9.87
C GLN A 2 -9.63 4.87 9.08
N ARG A 3 -9.91 4.90 7.77
CA ARG A 3 -9.71 3.78 6.83
C ARG A 3 -8.61 4.17 5.84
N ILE A 4 -7.44 3.57 6.03
CA ILE A 4 -6.21 4.00 5.40
C ILE A 4 -5.82 3.03 4.29
N LEU A 5 -5.48 3.55 3.11
CA LEU A 5 -4.80 2.83 2.04
C LEU A 5 -3.35 3.29 1.93
N VAL A 6 -2.41 2.36 1.88
CA VAL A 6 -1.01 2.64 1.60
C VAL A 6 -0.66 1.98 0.26
N THR A 7 -0.40 2.76 -0.80
CA THR A 7 0.13 2.21 -2.07
C THR A 7 1.66 2.19 -2.03
N GLY A 8 2.31 1.32 -2.81
CA GLY A 8 3.77 1.12 -2.70
C GLY A 8 4.17 0.50 -1.36
N ALA A 9 3.25 -0.24 -0.73
CA ALA A 9 3.40 -0.76 0.63
C ALA A 9 4.48 -1.85 0.76
N ALA A 10 4.92 -2.45 -0.35
CA ALA A 10 6.02 -3.41 -0.36
C ALA A 10 7.41 -2.74 -0.39
N GLY A 11 7.47 -1.42 -0.58
CA GLY A 11 8.73 -0.66 -0.58
C GLY A 11 9.38 -0.54 0.81
N GLN A 12 10.62 -0.07 0.83
CA GLN A 12 11.41 0.10 2.07
C GLN A 12 10.69 0.97 3.11
N ILE A 13 10.15 2.11 2.69
CA ILE A 13 9.42 3.02 3.59
C ILE A 13 7.97 2.56 3.76
N GLY A 14 7.31 2.14 2.67
CA GLY A 14 5.90 1.75 2.68
C GLY A 14 5.60 0.60 3.66
N SER A 15 6.53 -0.36 3.79
CA SER A 15 6.36 -1.51 4.68
C SER A 15 6.43 -1.14 6.17
N GLU A 16 7.40 -0.31 6.56
CA GLU A 16 7.51 0.19 7.94
C GLU A 16 6.36 1.14 8.29
N LEU A 17 5.97 2.02 7.36
CA LEU A 17 4.81 2.89 7.51
C LEU A 17 3.53 2.08 7.74
N THR A 18 3.30 1.05 6.93
CA THR A 18 2.14 0.17 7.06
C THR A 18 2.11 -0.50 8.44
N ALA A 19 3.24 -0.99 8.94
CA ALA A 19 3.33 -1.61 10.25
C ALA A 19 2.96 -0.62 11.37
N ALA A 20 3.56 0.58 11.35
CA ALA A 20 3.29 1.62 12.34
C ALA A 20 1.83 2.10 12.31
N LEU A 21 1.24 2.26 11.12
CA LEU A 21 -0.17 2.64 10.97
C LEU A 21 -1.10 1.55 11.50
N ARG A 22 -0.79 0.26 11.27
CA ARG A 22 -1.59 -0.86 11.79
C ARG A 22 -1.53 -0.98 13.30
N GLU A 23 -0.36 -0.71 13.89
CA GLU A 23 -0.21 -0.64 15.35
C GLU A 23 -1.06 0.50 15.94
N ARG A 24 -1.01 1.68 15.30
CA ARG A 24 -1.69 2.88 15.79
C ARG A 24 -3.20 2.90 15.56
N TYR A 25 -3.65 2.49 14.38
CA TYR A 25 -5.04 2.63 13.93
C TYR A 25 -5.78 1.30 13.87
N GLY A 26 -5.10 0.18 14.11
CA GLY A 26 -5.64 -1.18 14.06
C GLY A 26 -5.39 -1.87 12.72
N ALA A 27 -4.97 -3.14 12.79
CA ALA A 27 -4.60 -3.96 11.63
C ALA A 27 -5.64 -3.97 10.49
N GLN A 28 -6.92 -4.03 10.84
CA GLN A 28 -8.03 -4.12 9.88
C GLN A 28 -8.45 -2.76 9.29
N ASN A 29 -7.91 -1.66 9.81
CA ASN A 29 -8.20 -0.31 9.33
C ASN A 29 -7.18 0.20 8.31
N VAL A 30 -6.10 -0.57 8.05
CA VAL A 30 -5.03 -0.19 7.12
C VAL A 30 -4.87 -1.27 6.06
N VAL A 31 -5.23 -0.90 4.83
CA VAL A 31 -5.07 -1.72 3.63
C VAL A 31 -3.71 -1.41 3.02
N ALA A 32 -2.88 -2.43 2.89
CA ALA A 32 -1.62 -2.33 2.16
C ALA A 32 -1.87 -2.66 0.69
N ALA A 33 -1.27 -1.92 -0.23
CA ALA A 33 -1.39 -2.17 -1.65
C ALA A 33 -0.07 -2.00 -2.40
N ASP A 34 0.22 -2.92 -3.32
CA ASP A 34 1.40 -2.87 -4.17
C ASP A 34 1.19 -3.71 -5.45
N ILE A 35 1.89 -3.35 -6.53
CA ILE A 35 1.87 -4.13 -7.78
C ILE A 35 2.64 -5.45 -7.62
N ARG A 36 3.61 -5.45 -6.70
CA ARG A 36 4.40 -6.62 -6.33
C ARG A 36 3.80 -7.26 -5.08
N GLU A 37 3.45 -8.53 -5.17
CA GLU A 37 3.18 -9.31 -3.97
C GLU A 37 4.50 -9.48 -3.20
N ASN A 38 4.59 -8.85 -2.03
CA ASN A 38 5.76 -8.97 -1.17
C ASN A 38 5.79 -10.35 -0.51
N ARG A 39 6.97 -11.01 -0.52
CA ARG A 39 7.27 -12.21 0.27
C ARG A 39 7.36 -11.97 1.79
N SER A 40 7.25 -10.72 2.24
CA SER A 40 7.22 -10.35 3.66
C SER A 40 5.94 -10.87 4.30
N ALA A 41 6.07 -12.02 4.98
CA ALA A 41 5.01 -12.59 5.79
C ALA A 41 4.44 -11.59 6.80
N LYS A 42 5.22 -10.59 7.24
CA LYS A 42 4.78 -9.56 8.19
C LYS A 42 3.76 -8.60 7.56
N LEU A 43 3.95 -8.21 6.30
CA LEU A 43 3.02 -7.34 5.58
C LEU A 43 1.72 -8.10 5.25
N MET A 44 1.85 -9.34 4.74
CA MET A 44 0.72 -10.18 4.32
C MET A 44 -0.11 -10.72 5.47
N LYS A 45 0.52 -11.11 6.60
CA LYS A 45 -0.19 -11.65 7.77
C LYS A 45 -0.69 -10.56 8.73
N GLY A 46 -0.25 -9.32 8.56
CA GLY A 46 -0.52 -8.22 9.48
C GLY A 46 -1.86 -7.51 9.29
N GLY A 47 -2.63 -7.82 8.25
CA GLY A 47 -3.89 -7.15 7.91
C GLY A 47 -4.20 -7.23 6.40
N PRO A 48 -5.24 -6.52 5.93
CA PRO A 48 -5.65 -6.56 4.53
C PRO A 48 -4.53 -6.12 3.57
N PHE A 49 -4.33 -6.90 2.51
CA PHE A 49 -3.41 -6.57 1.42
C PHE A 49 -4.14 -6.75 0.09
N GLU A 50 -3.96 -5.80 -0.83
CA GLU A 50 -4.51 -5.83 -2.18
C GLU A 50 -3.39 -5.68 -3.20
N ARG A 51 -3.41 -6.52 -4.24
CA ARG A 51 -2.51 -6.32 -5.37
C ARG A 51 -3.10 -5.21 -6.25
N VAL A 52 -2.39 -4.09 -6.37
CA VAL A 52 -2.87 -2.91 -7.12
C VAL A 52 -1.75 -2.37 -7.99
N ASP A 53 -2.00 -2.28 -9.28
CA ASP A 53 -1.24 -1.39 -10.16
C ASP A 53 -1.81 0.03 -10.03
N VAL A 54 -0.98 0.97 -9.55
CA VAL A 54 -1.42 2.35 -9.31
C VAL A 54 -1.61 3.16 -10.59
N THR A 55 -1.17 2.64 -11.74
CA THR A 55 -1.42 3.24 -13.05
C THR A 55 -2.80 2.89 -13.60
N GLU A 56 -3.41 1.82 -13.07
CA GLU A 56 -4.75 1.34 -13.41
C GLU A 56 -5.77 1.94 -12.42
N LYS A 57 -6.42 3.03 -12.83
CA LYS A 57 -7.31 3.83 -11.96
C LYS A 57 -8.42 2.99 -11.31
N GLU A 58 -9.01 2.09 -12.08
CA GLU A 58 -10.13 1.25 -11.66
C GLU A 58 -9.75 0.35 -10.47
N GLN A 59 -8.51 -0.15 -10.43
CA GLN A 59 -8.04 -0.97 -9.31
C GLN A 59 -7.97 -0.18 -8.01
N ILE A 60 -7.60 1.11 -8.08
CA ILE A 60 -7.60 1.99 -6.90
C ILE A 60 -9.05 2.27 -6.46
N GLU A 61 -9.95 2.57 -7.40
CA GLU A 61 -11.37 2.84 -7.12
C GLU A 61 -12.06 1.65 -6.44
N ASP A 62 -11.76 0.43 -6.90
CA ASP A 62 -12.26 -0.81 -6.31
C ASP A 62 -11.83 -0.98 -4.86
N VAL A 63 -10.54 -0.76 -4.56
CA VAL A 63 -10.02 -0.87 -3.19
C VAL A 63 -10.58 0.23 -2.30
N VAL A 64 -10.65 1.47 -2.79
CA VAL A 64 -11.22 2.61 -2.05
C VAL A 64 -12.68 2.32 -1.68
N SER A 65 -13.46 1.82 -2.63
CA SER A 65 -14.88 1.49 -2.43
C SER A 65 -15.06 0.28 -1.49
N LYS A 66 -14.31 -0.81 -1.74
CA LYS A 66 -14.37 -2.06 -0.97
C LYS A 66 -14.07 -1.86 0.51
N TYR A 67 -13.07 -1.04 0.83
CA TYR A 67 -12.62 -0.80 2.20
C TYR A 67 -13.12 0.51 2.81
N ARG A 68 -13.88 1.31 2.03
CA ARG A 68 -14.37 2.65 2.41
C ARG A 68 -13.23 3.55 2.88
N VAL A 69 -12.17 3.59 2.08
CA VAL A 69 -10.94 4.35 2.37
C VAL A 69 -11.26 5.85 2.45
N ASP A 70 -10.76 6.50 3.48
CA ASP A 70 -10.87 7.95 3.70
C ASP A 70 -9.52 8.67 3.64
N THR A 71 -8.42 7.92 3.72
CA THR A 71 -7.05 8.46 3.78
C THR A 71 -6.13 7.61 2.91
N ILE A 72 -5.34 8.24 2.04
CA ILE A 72 -4.37 7.54 1.18
C ILE A 72 -2.97 8.06 1.45
N PHE A 73 -2.04 7.15 1.74
CA PHE A 73 -0.60 7.38 1.67
C PHE A 73 -0.08 6.77 0.36
N HIS A 74 0.28 7.62 -0.61
CA HIS A 74 0.76 7.17 -1.91
C HIS A 74 2.30 7.05 -1.92
N MET A 75 2.83 5.83 -1.75
CA MET A 75 4.28 5.58 -1.67
C MET A 75 4.84 4.88 -2.91
N ALA A 76 4.01 4.59 -3.91
CA ALA A 76 4.45 4.01 -5.16
C ALA A 76 5.29 5.03 -5.94
N ALA A 77 6.58 4.72 -6.17
CA ALA A 77 7.49 5.58 -6.92
C ALA A 77 8.65 4.77 -7.50
N ILE A 78 9.27 5.31 -8.55
CA ILE A 78 10.54 4.84 -9.09
C ILE A 78 11.63 5.79 -8.57
N LEU A 79 12.74 5.23 -8.08
CA LEU A 79 13.88 6.03 -7.61
C LEU A 79 14.64 6.61 -8.80
N SER A 80 15.19 7.83 -8.66
CA SER A 80 15.89 8.56 -9.73
C SER A 80 16.90 7.68 -10.48
N ALA A 81 17.78 7.00 -9.75
CA ALA A 81 18.81 6.14 -10.34
C ALA A 81 18.21 5.05 -11.27
N VAL A 82 17.10 4.43 -10.87
CA VAL A 82 16.45 3.39 -11.67
C VAL A 82 15.69 3.98 -12.85
N GLY A 83 15.04 5.15 -12.66
CA GLY A 83 14.34 5.84 -13.73
C GLY A 83 15.30 6.39 -14.80
N GLU A 84 16.51 6.81 -14.41
CA GLU A 84 17.56 7.24 -15.34
C GLU A 84 18.13 6.07 -16.13
N GLU A 85 18.33 4.90 -15.49
CA GLU A 85 18.78 3.68 -16.17
C GLU A 85 17.72 3.08 -17.12
N LYS A 86 16.43 3.29 -16.79
CA LYS A 86 15.27 2.69 -17.49
C LYS A 86 14.15 3.72 -17.63
N PRO A 87 14.25 4.62 -18.63
CA PRO A 87 13.22 5.63 -18.89
C PRO A 87 11.93 4.99 -19.39
#